data_AF-A0A847IRD5-F1
#
_entry.id   AF-A0A847IRD5-F1
#
_cell.length_a   1.000
_cell.length_b   1.000
_cell.length_c   1.000
_cell.angle_alpha   90.00
_cell.angle_beta   90.00
_cell.angle_gamma   90.00
#
_symmetry.space_group_name_H-M   'P 1'
#
loop_
_entity.id
_entity.type
_entity.pdbx_description
1 polymer ?
#
loop_
_entity_poly.entity_id
_entity_poly.type
_entity_poly.pdbx_seq_one_letter_code
_entity_poly.pdbx_strand_id
1 'polypeptide(L)'
;MTKTGATHLIIHSFALAHAVACFLLHDTSFGDTIVLTSLTIAMVVILIRLFDGPVDVIVGLLLLASFAGFFLGTNGARWIQTLFPGLKNILSNVVTTTLVTEFLGWAIFFVVRRKKK
;
A
#
# COMPACT_ATOMS: atom_id res chain seq x y z
N MET A 1 10.95 -16.37 13.15
CA MET A 1 9.69 -15.63 12.89
C MET A 1 8.80 -16.49 11.99
N THR A 2 7.51 -16.64 12.30
CA THR A 2 6.59 -17.42 11.43
C THR A 2 6.31 -16.64 10.14
N LYS A 3 5.99 -17.31 9.01
CA LYS A 3 5.64 -16.63 7.75
C LYS A 3 4.49 -15.62 7.95
N THR A 4 3.51 -15.97 8.79
CA THR A 4 2.42 -15.07 9.19
C THR A 4 2.92 -13.84 9.94
N GLY A 5 3.78 -14.01 10.96
CA GLY A 5 4.35 -12.87 11.69
C GLY A 5 5.18 -11.95 10.80
N ALA A 6 5.93 -12.52 9.84
CA ALA A 6 6.65 -11.76 8.83
C ALA A 6 5.70 -10.93 7.96
N THR A 7 4.59 -11.51 7.51
CA THR A 7 3.58 -10.81 6.70
C THR A 7 2.99 -9.61 7.43
N HIS A 8 2.55 -9.77 8.69
CA HIS A 8 2.04 -8.66 9.50
C HIS A 8 3.08 -7.54 9.60
N LEU A 9 4.33 -7.89 9.94
CA LEU A 9 5.41 -6.92 10.07
C LEU A 9 5.64 -6.15 8.76
N ILE A 10 5.68 -6.86 7.62
CA ILE A 10 5.85 -6.24 6.30
C ILE A 10 4.69 -5.26 6.04
N ILE A 11 3.44 -5.71 6.12
CA ILE A 11 2.28 -4.87 5.76
C ILE A 11 2.22 -3.62 6.66
N HIS A 12 2.31 -3.78 7.98
CA HIS A 12 2.22 -2.66 8.91
C HIS A 12 3.42 -1.70 8.78
N SER A 13 4.63 -2.22 8.56
CA SER A 13 5.81 -1.36 8.35
C SER A 13 5.73 -0.56 7.06
N PHE A 14 5.23 -1.16 5.97
CA PHE A 14 5.03 -0.46 4.71
C PHE A 14 3.88 0.55 4.80
N ALA A 15 2.80 0.25 5.51
CA ALA A 15 1.71 1.19 5.77
C ALA A 15 2.22 2.42 6.55
N LEU A 16 3.03 2.20 7.59
CA LEU A 16 3.69 3.27 8.32
C LEU A 16 4.65 4.06 7.42
N ALA A 17 5.45 3.39 6.59
CA ALA A 17 6.36 4.06 5.67
C ALA A 17 5.61 4.93 4.64
N HIS A 18 4.46 4.48 4.13
CA HIS A 18 3.60 5.28 3.25
C HIS A 18 3.03 6.49 3.97
N ALA A 19 2.55 6.32 5.21
CA ALA A 19 2.03 7.41 6.03
C ALA A 19 3.10 8.50 6.25
N VAL A 20 4.31 8.09 6.63
CA VAL A 20 5.45 9.00 6.86
C VAL A 20 5.88 9.66 5.56
N ALA A 21 6.03 8.92 4.47
CA ALA A 21 6.43 9.47 3.18
C ALA A 21 5.40 10.50 2.67
N CYS A 22 4.10 10.17 2.75
CA CYS A 22 3.02 11.09 2.38
C CYS A 22 3.08 12.36 3.24
N PHE A 23 3.21 12.22 4.55
CA PHE A 23 3.28 13.38 5.46
C PHE A 23 4.47 14.29 5.18
N LEU A 24 5.66 13.72 4.97
CA LEU A 24 6.89 14.50 4.76
C LEU A 24 6.95 15.15 3.38
N LEU A 25 6.40 14.49 2.36
CA LEU A 25 6.51 14.93 0.96
C LEU A 25 5.32 15.78 0.50
N HIS A 26 4.23 15.84 1.26
CA HIS A 26 3.01 16.56 0.90
C HIS A 26 3.22 18.02 0.49
N ASP A 27 4.04 18.75 1.26
CA ASP A 27 4.29 20.18 1.01
C ASP A 27 5.50 20.42 0.10
N THR A 28 6.11 19.36 -0.43
CA THR A 28 7.27 19.47 -1.33
C THR A 28 6.83 19.58 -2.78
N SER A 29 7.59 20.31 -3.60
CA SER A 29 7.35 20.40 -5.05
C SER A 29 7.57 19.08 -5.79
N PHE A 30 8.20 18.10 -5.14
CA PHE A 30 8.43 16.77 -5.69
C PHE A 30 7.19 15.86 -5.59
N GLY A 31 6.34 16.09 -4.58
CA GLY A 31 5.21 15.23 -4.25
C GLY A 31 5.64 13.86 -3.71
N ASP A 32 4.66 13.01 -3.42
CA ASP A 32 4.86 11.70 -2.79
C ASP A 32 4.68 10.52 -3.75
N THR A 33 4.20 10.77 -4.98
CA THR A 33 3.75 9.73 -5.91
C THR A 33 4.83 8.71 -6.27
N ILE A 34 6.04 9.16 -6.61
CA ILE A 34 7.14 8.26 -6.98
C ILE A 34 7.57 7.40 -5.79
N VAL A 35 7.64 7.99 -4.61
CA VAL A 35 8.06 7.30 -3.38
C VAL A 35 7.03 6.26 -2.95
N LEU A 36 5.74 6.64 -2.90
CA LEU A 36 4.64 5.74 -2.56
C LEU A 36 4.54 4.57 -3.55
N THR A 37 4.70 4.85 -4.86
CA THR A 37 4.69 3.80 -5.89
C THR A 37 5.85 2.83 -5.69
N SER A 38 7.06 3.36 -5.42
CA SER A 38 8.25 2.53 -5.16
C SER A 38 8.08 1.65 -3.94
N LEU A 39 7.50 2.20 -2.86
CA LEU A 39 7.17 1.44 -1.65
C LEU A 39 6.12 0.35 -1.92
N THR A 40 5.10 0.63 -2.73
CA THR A 40 4.10 -0.37 -3.14
C THR A 40 4.75 -1.51 -3.91
N ILE A 41 5.60 -1.20 -4.89
CA ILE A 41 6.34 -2.20 -5.68
C ILE A 41 7.20 -3.08 -4.76
N ALA A 42 7.96 -2.45 -3.86
CA ALA A 42 8.80 -3.16 -2.91
C ALA A 42 7.98 -4.10 -2.01
N MET A 43 6.86 -3.63 -1.45
CA MET A 43 5.96 -4.43 -0.62
C MET A 43 5.45 -5.67 -1.37
N VAL A 44 4.98 -5.49 -2.61
CA VAL A 44 4.45 -6.57 -3.44
C VAL A 44 5.53 -7.61 -3.73
N VAL A 45 6.73 -7.17 -4.13
CA VAL A 45 7.85 -8.08 -4.43
C VAL A 45 8.24 -8.87 -3.19
N ILE A 46 8.40 -8.22 -2.03
CA ILE A 46 8.77 -8.88 -0.78
C ILE A 46 7.70 -9.91 -0.37
N LEU A 47 6.41 -9.54 -0.41
CA LEU A 47 5.33 -10.46 -0.06
C LEU A 47 5.31 -11.67 -0.97
N ILE A 48 5.43 -11.51 -2.29
CA ILE A 48 5.35 -12.65 -3.20
C ILE A 48 6.58 -13.56 -3.05
N ARG A 49 7.77 -12.99 -2.86
CA ARG A 49 9.00 -13.76 -2.59
C ARG A 49 8.93 -14.52 -1.26
N LEU A 50 8.30 -13.97 -0.22
CA LEU A 50 8.13 -14.65 1.08
C LEU A 50 7.32 -15.97 0.97
N PHE A 51 6.42 -16.05 -0.01
CA PHE A 51 5.58 -17.21 -0.28
C PHE A 51 6.00 -18.01 -1.52
N ASP A 52 7.21 -17.76 -2.05
CA ASP A 52 7.77 -18.49 -3.19
C ASP A 52 6.87 -18.42 -4.45
N GLY A 53 6.17 -17.29 -4.65
CA GLY A 53 5.24 -17.11 -5.77
C GLY A 53 5.95 -16.88 -7.11
N PRO A 54 5.35 -17.34 -8.23
CA PRO A 54 5.96 -17.23 -9.56
C PRO A 54 5.99 -15.79 -10.07
N VAL A 55 6.95 -15.49 -10.95
CA VAL A 55 7.17 -14.14 -11.51
C VAL A 55 5.94 -13.59 -12.23
N ASP A 56 5.16 -14.43 -12.91
CA ASP A 56 3.93 -13.99 -13.59
C ASP A 56 2.89 -13.43 -12.61
N VAL A 57 2.81 -14.01 -11.40
CA VAL A 57 1.94 -13.50 -10.32
C VAL A 57 2.49 -12.18 -9.77
N ILE A 58 3.82 -11.99 -9.75
CA ILE A 58 4.46 -10.72 -9.39
C ILE A 58 4.02 -9.61 -10.34
N VAL A 59 4.15 -9.83 -11.65
CA VAL A 59 3.82 -8.82 -12.65
C VAL A 59 2.35 -8.44 -12.60
N GLY A 60 1.45 -9.43 -12.55
CA GLY A 60 0.01 -9.18 -12.48
C GLY A 60 -0.41 -8.42 -11.22
N LEU A 61 0.11 -8.82 -10.05
CA LEU A 61 -0.20 -8.14 -8.79
C LEU A 61 0.43 -6.77 -8.68
N LEU A 62 1.62 -6.54 -9.24
CA LEU A 62 2.23 -5.21 -9.29
C LEU A 62 1.38 -4.23 -10.09
N LEU A 63 0.90 -4.65 -11.27
CA LEU A 63 0.07 -3.81 -12.12
C LEU A 63 -1.25 -3.47 -11.41
N LEU A 64 -1.94 -4.49 -10.87
CA LEU A 64 -3.19 -4.32 -10.14
C LEU A 64 -3.03 -3.46 -8.89
N ALA A 65 -1.98 -3.69 -8.10
CA ALA A 65 -1.71 -2.91 -6.89
C ALA A 65 -1.38 -1.46 -7.21
N SER A 66 -0.69 -1.19 -8.32
CA SER A 66 -0.38 0.18 -8.73
C SER A 66 -1.63 0.95 -9.16
N PHE A 67 -2.50 0.34 -9.98
CA PHE A 67 -3.76 0.96 -10.37
C PHE A 67 -4.73 1.13 -9.20
N ALA A 68 -4.87 0.09 -8.37
CA ALA A 68 -5.72 0.15 -7.20
C ALA A 68 -5.19 1.17 -6.18
N GLY A 69 -3.87 1.21 -5.95
CA GLY A 69 -3.24 2.17 -5.06
C GLY A 69 -3.49 3.61 -5.48
N PHE A 70 -3.31 3.92 -6.77
CA PHE A 70 -3.58 5.26 -7.30
C PHE A 70 -5.07 5.61 -7.22
N PHE A 71 -5.95 4.72 -7.69
CA PHE A 71 -7.40 4.97 -7.72
C PHE A 71 -7.99 5.11 -6.31
N LEU A 72 -7.67 4.18 -5.41
CA LEU A 72 -8.17 4.21 -4.03
C LEU A 72 -7.49 5.32 -3.21
N GLY A 73 -6.23 5.65 -3.47
CA GLY A 73 -5.52 6.74 -2.80
C GLY A 73 -6.15 8.09 -3.10
N THR A 74 -6.36 8.39 -4.38
CA THR A 74 -6.91 9.68 -4.84
C THR A 74 -8.38 9.84 -4.47
N ASN A 75 -9.21 8.84 -4.80
CA ASN A 75 -10.63 8.88 -4.48
C ASN A 75 -10.85 8.74 -2.98
N GLY A 76 -10.17 7.80 -2.32
CA GLY A 76 -10.33 7.59 -0.88
C GLY A 76 -10.08 8.86 -0.06
N ALA A 77 -9.04 9.63 -0.40
CA ALA A 77 -8.75 10.89 0.29
C ALA A 77 -9.89 11.91 0.12
N ARG A 78 -10.43 12.02 -1.09
CA ARG A 78 -11.58 12.87 -1.38
C ARG A 78 -12.84 12.43 -0.62
N TRP A 79 -13.09 11.13 -0.54
CA TRP A 79 -14.21 10.58 0.22
C TRP A 79 -14.06 10.85 1.72
N ILE A 80 -12.86 10.68 2.29
CA ILE A 80 -12.58 11.01 3.69
C ILE A 80 -12.81 12.50 3.95
N GLN A 81 -12.32 13.39 3.08
CA GLN A 81 -12.57 14.83 3.20
C GLN A 81 -14.07 15.18 3.12
N THR A 82 -14.83 14.47 2.29
CA THR A 82 -16.27 14.68 2.16
C THR A 82 -17.03 14.24 3.42
N LEU A 83 -16.62 13.12 4.02
CA LEU A 83 -17.22 12.61 5.26
C LEU A 83 -16.79 13.41 6.50
N PHE A 84 -15.56 13.93 6.49
CA PHE A 84 -14.95 14.68 7.58
C PHE A 84 -14.39 16.02 7.09
N PRO A 85 -15.26 17.00 6.78
CA PRO A 85 -14.84 18.29 6.20
C PRO A 85 -13.97 19.14 7.16
N GLY A 86 -14.00 18.86 8.46
CA GLY A 86 -13.11 19.50 9.45
C GLY A 86 -11.70 18.90 9.52
N LEU A 87 -11.43 17.79 8.82
CA LEU A 87 -10.12 17.15 8.82
C LEU A 87 -9.16 17.88 7.88
N LYS A 88 -7.93 18.13 8.34
CA LYS A 88 -6.90 18.74 7.47
C LYS A 88 -6.63 17.82 6.26
N ASN A 89 -6.52 18.40 5.07
CA ASN A 89 -6.30 17.66 3.82
C ASN A 89 -5.16 16.63 3.91
N ILE A 90 -4.04 17.02 4.52
CA ILE A 90 -2.89 16.13 4.75
C ILE A 90 -3.27 14.89 5.57
N LEU A 91 -4.08 15.04 6.61
CA LEU A 91 -4.49 13.91 7.45
C LEU A 91 -5.40 12.95 6.67
N SER A 92 -6.25 13.46 5.77
CA SER A 92 -7.07 12.62 4.90
C SER A 92 -6.18 11.79 3.99
N ASN A 93 -5.17 12.39 3.38
CA ASN A 93 -4.22 11.71 2.50
C ASN A 93 -3.42 10.64 3.27
N VAL A 94 -2.92 10.97 4.46
CA VAL A 94 -2.17 10.04 5.31
C VAL A 94 -3.03 8.87 5.76
N VAL A 95 -4.27 9.12 6.19
CA VAL A 95 -5.21 8.05 6.58
C VAL A 95 -5.55 7.17 5.39
N THR A 96 -5.88 7.77 4.24
CA THR A 96 -6.19 7.00 3.04
C THR A 96 -5.02 6.14 2.60
N THR A 97 -3.81 6.72 2.49
CA THR A 97 -2.65 5.96 2.02
C THR A 97 -2.34 4.78 2.95
N THR A 98 -2.45 5.00 4.27
CA THR A 98 -2.26 3.92 5.27
C THR A 98 -3.28 2.80 5.06
N LEU A 99 -4.57 3.14 4.95
CA LEU A 99 -5.64 2.15 4.76
C LEU A 99 -5.51 1.39 3.43
N VAL A 100 -5.13 2.09 2.36
CA VAL A 100 -4.93 1.49 1.04
C VAL A 100 -3.73 0.56 1.05
N THR A 101 -2.61 0.93 1.67
CA THR A 101 -1.42 0.07 1.78
C THR A 101 -1.73 -1.21 2.58
N GLU A 102 -2.43 -1.09 3.71
CA GLU A 102 -2.92 -2.24 4.48
C GLU A 102 -3.80 -3.13 3.60
N PHE A 103 -4.82 -2.56 2.97
CA PHE A 103 -5.76 -3.29 2.13
C PHE A 103 -5.05 -4.06 1.00
N LEU A 104 -4.13 -3.41 0.29
CA LEU A 104 -3.35 -4.03 -0.77
C LEU A 104 -2.43 -5.15 -0.24
N GLY A 105 -1.73 -4.90 0.87
CA GLY A 105 -0.85 -5.88 1.49
C GLY A 105 -1.61 -7.15 1.88
N TRP A 106 -2.78 -7.00 2.51
CA TRP A 106 -3.66 -8.11 2.89
C TRP A 106 -4.23 -8.84 1.67
N ALA A 107 -4.69 -8.10 0.65
CA ALA A 107 -5.20 -8.68 -0.59
C ALA A 107 -4.14 -9.57 -1.27
N ILE A 108 -2.91 -9.07 -1.38
CA ILE A 108 -1.77 -9.83 -1.95
C ILE A 108 -1.50 -11.07 -1.12
N PHE A 109 -1.42 -10.95 0.21
CA PHE A 109 -1.23 -12.10 1.09
C PHE A 109 -2.28 -13.19 0.85
N PHE A 110 -3.57 -12.84 0.75
CA PHE A 110 -4.63 -13.83 0.52
C PHE A 110 -4.53 -14.50 -0.84
N VAL A 111 -4.14 -13.76 -1.89
CA VAL A 111 -3.93 -14.33 -3.23
C VAL A 111 -2.77 -15.34 -3.22
N VAL A 112 -1.63 -14.96 -2.63
CA VAL A 112 -0.42 -15.78 -2.69
C VAL A 112 -0.49 -16.98 -1.74
N ARG A 113 -1.10 -16.83 -0.54
CA ARG A 113 -1.30 -17.92 0.41
C ARG A 113 -2.14 -19.08 -0.16
N ARG A 114 -3.10 -18.79 -1.05
CA ARG A 114 -4.01 -19.80 -1.63
C ARG A 114 -3.33 -20.77 -2.60
N LYS A 115 -2.09 -20.51 -3.05
CA LYS A 115 -1.39 -21.37 -4.05
C LYS A 115 -0.75 -22.64 -3.49
N LYS A 116 -0.90 -22.99 -2.21
CA LYS A 116 -0.60 -24.35 -1.72
C LYS A 116 -1.81 -25.27 -1.95
N LYS A 117 -1.93 -25.81 -3.16
CA LYS A 117 -2.60 -27.09 -3.42
C LYS A 117 -1.60 -28.00 -4.10
#